data_AF-A0A447TBE9-F1
#
_entry.id   AF-A0A447TBE9-F1
#
_cell.length_a   1.000
_cell.length_b   1.000
_cell.length_c   1.000
_cell.angle_alpha   90.00
_cell.angle_beta   90.00
_cell.angle_gamma   90.00
#
_symmetry.space_group_name_H-M   'P 1'
#
loop_
_entity.id
_entity.type
_entity.pdbx_description
1 polymer ?
#
loop_
_entity_poly.entity_id
_entity_poly.type
_entity_poly.pdbx_seq_one_letter_code
_entity_poly.pdbx_strand_id
1 'polypeptide(L)'
;MAGAADPLGTAGAGIRARRRWHRRALRRRFRAWAELVVAADGLHSPLRRQWLPQAEPEAIGALNLYGKTPLDGIDPALLAGPTIVFADGWTLVVEPMRFRAAMSGLAARHAPDCRLSPTDDYIYWAMFGREACLGGSLSGEEDAAGWRRRIEAASGGLHPGLSDLLRRTAPEAVMGRAVRMAAGVPSWPPGRLTVLGDAIHAMSPAGGVGANTALADAAMLAACLADGDVDRAVARYEADMRGRAERALAATRAGTERLLRRL
;
A
#
# COMPACT_ATOMS: atom_id res chain seq x y z
N MET A 1 -56.95 -6.21 -9.09
CA MET A 1 -56.23 -7.00 -8.06
C MET A 1 -54.96 -7.52 -8.72
N ALA A 2 -53.82 -6.84 -8.76
CA ALA A 2 -52.99 -6.34 -7.65
C ALA A 2 -52.54 -7.47 -6.71
N GLY A 3 -51.53 -8.24 -7.14
CA GLY A 3 -50.71 -9.09 -6.28
C GLY A 3 -49.46 -8.30 -5.90
N ALA A 4 -49.29 -8.03 -4.61
CA ALA A 4 -48.27 -7.16 -4.06
C ALA A 4 -46.86 -7.75 -4.22
N ALA A 5 -45.94 -6.90 -4.68
CA ALA A 5 -44.52 -7.15 -4.66
C ALA A 5 -44.02 -7.14 -3.21
N ASP A 6 -43.22 -8.15 -2.86
CA ASP A 6 -42.46 -8.23 -1.61
C ASP A 6 -41.36 -7.15 -1.60
N PRO A 7 -41.46 -6.10 -0.76
CA PRO A 7 -40.50 -5.01 -0.75
C PRO A 7 -39.68 -5.13 0.52
N LEU A 8 -38.72 -6.06 0.61
CA LEU A 8 -37.62 -6.06 1.59
C LEU A 8 -36.66 -7.22 1.26
N GLY A 9 -35.86 -7.02 0.20
CA GLY A 9 -34.77 -7.92 -0.19
C GLY A 9 -33.62 -7.90 0.83
N THR A 10 -33.82 -8.53 2.00
CA THR A 10 -32.76 -8.84 2.95
C THR A 10 -32.06 -10.14 2.54
N ALA A 11 -31.41 -10.11 1.38
CA ALA A 11 -30.46 -11.16 1.02
C ALA A 11 -29.22 -10.99 1.92
N GLY A 12 -29.14 -11.79 2.98
CA GLY A 12 -27.94 -11.88 3.81
C GLY A 12 -26.71 -12.05 2.92
N ALA A 13 -25.73 -11.16 3.05
CA ALA A 13 -24.53 -11.12 2.22
C ALA A 13 -23.68 -12.38 2.46
N GLY A 14 -24.02 -13.45 1.75
CA GLY A 14 -23.27 -14.71 1.76
C GLY A 14 -21.95 -14.52 1.03
N ILE A 15 -20.90 -14.11 1.76
CA ILE A 15 -19.58 -13.94 1.17
C ILE A 15 -18.94 -15.30 0.89
N ARG A 16 -18.72 -15.58 -0.40
CA ARG A 16 -17.86 -16.70 -0.83
C ARG A 16 -16.45 -16.19 -1.09
N ALA A 17 -15.65 -16.05 -0.04
CA ALA A 17 -14.23 -15.78 -0.21
C ALA A 17 -13.52 -17.07 -0.73
N ARG A 18 -13.06 -17.06 -1.99
CA ARG A 18 -12.14 -18.07 -2.53
C ARG A 18 -10.76 -17.44 -2.69
N ARG A 19 -9.78 -17.79 -1.86
CA ARG A 19 -8.36 -17.57 -2.21
C ARG A 19 -7.44 -18.72 -1.79
N ARG A 20 -6.50 -19.00 -2.69
CA ARG A 20 -5.25 -19.73 -2.46
C ARG A 20 -4.32 -18.79 -1.69
N TRP A 21 -4.00 -19.13 -0.45
CA TRP A 21 -2.90 -18.51 0.29
C TRP A 21 -1.71 -19.46 0.24
N HIS A 22 -0.60 -19.02 -0.36
CA HIS A 22 0.66 -19.75 -0.34
C HIS A 22 1.40 -19.46 0.98
N ARG A 23 0.88 -20.00 2.08
CA ARG A 23 1.67 -20.44 3.25
C ARG A 23 1.01 -21.72 3.76
N ARG A 24 1.83 -22.75 3.97
CA ARG A 24 1.40 -24.10 4.40
C ARG A 24 0.41 -23.99 5.57
N ALA A 25 -0.68 -24.77 5.47
CA ALA A 25 -1.73 -25.02 6.47
C ALA A 25 -2.84 -23.94 6.66
N LEU A 26 -3.89 -24.01 5.82
CA LEU A 26 -5.31 -24.16 6.22
C LEU A 26 -6.20 -24.04 4.97
N ARG A 27 -6.46 -25.18 4.30
CA ARG A 27 -7.38 -25.30 3.15
C ARG A 27 -8.82 -25.60 3.60
N ARG A 28 -9.34 -24.90 4.61
CA ARG A 28 -10.76 -25.06 4.99
C ARG A 28 -11.56 -23.91 4.40
N ARG A 29 -12.48 -24.26 3.48
CA ARG A 29 -13.59 -23.36 3.16
C ARG A 29 -14.43 -23.24 4.43
N PHE A 30 -14.49 -22.04 4.99
CA PHE A 30 -15.41 -21.72 6.07
C PHE A 30 -16.41 -20.69 5.57
N ARG A 31 -17.58 -20.68 6.19
CA ARG A 31 -18.58 -19.62 6.04
C ARG A 31 -18.71 -18.94 7.38
N ALA A 32 -18.78 -17.62 7.37
CA ALA A 32 -19.05 -16.81 8.55
C ALA A 32 -20.24 -15.91 8.24
N TRP A 33 -21.00 -15.58 9.28
CA TRP A 33 -22.09 -14.61 9.24
C TRP A 33 -21.64 -13.39 10.04
N ALA A 34 -21.86 -12.20 9.48
CA ALA A 34 -21.50 -10.94 10.11
C ALA A 34 -22.57 -9.90 9.78
N GLU A 35 -22.79 -8.96 10.70
CA GLU A 35 -23.74 -7.86 10.51
C GLU A 35 -23.20 -6.78 9.56
N LEU A 36 -21.88 -6.70 9.45
CA LEU A 36 -21.12 -5.83 8.55
C LEU A 36 -19.87 -6.57 8.05
N VAL A 37 -19.54 -6.36 6.79
CA VAL A 37 -18.31 -6.82 6.17
C VAL A 37 -17.51 -5.61 5.69
N VAL A 38 -16.24 -5.56 6.08
CA VAL A 38 -15.29 -4.52 5.65
C VAL A 38 -14.20 -5.16 4.78
N ALA A 39 -14.12 -4.77 3.52
CA ALA A 39 -13.03 -5.14 2.63
C ALA A 39 -11.80 -4.25 2.91
N ALA A 40 -10.87 -4.79 3.69
CA ALA A 40 -9.56 -4.21 4.03
C ALA A 40 -8.40 -5.08 3.52
N ASP A 41 -8.63 -5.79 2.41
CA ASP A 41 -7.77 -6.81 1.81
C ASP A 41 -6.82 -6.26 0.72
N GLY A 42 -6.59 -4.95 0.74
CA GLY A 42 -5.55 -4.24 0.02
C GLY A 42 -5.74 -4.16 -1.50
N LEU A 43 -4.66 -3.81 -2.19
CA LEU A 43 -4.63 -3.53 -3.63
C LEU A 43 -5.31 -4.59 -4.51
N HIS A 44 -5.24 -5.86 -4.10
CA HIS A 44 -5.78 -6.99 -4.86
C HIS A 44 -7.10 -7.54 -4.29
N SER A 45 -7.85 -6.71 -3.56
CA SER A 45 -9.12 -7.06 -2.90
C SER A 45 -10.04 -7.91 -3.79
N PRO A 46 -10.24 -9.21 -3.49
CA PRO A 46 -11.26 -10.03 -4.13
C PRO A 46 -12.69 -9.49 -3.93
N LEU A 47 -12.98 -8.90 -2.77
CA LEU A 47 -14.31 -8.38 -2.47
C LEU A 47 -14.64 -7.17 -3.34
N ARG A 48 -13.72 -6.19 -3.41
CA ARG A 48 -13.88 -5.04 -4.32
C ARG A 48 -14.06 -5.49 -5.76
N ARG A 49 -13.32 -6.47 -6.25
CA ARG A 49 -13.50 -6.95 -7.65
C ARG A 49 -14.86 -7.56 -7.94
N GLN A 50 -15.46 -8.22 -6.96
CA GLN A 50 -16.79 -8.81 -7.15
C GLN A 50 -17.89 -7.76 -7.04
N TRP A 51 -17.71 -6.77 -6.16
CA TRP A 51 -18.75 -5.79 -5.82
C TRP A 51 -18.64 -4.48 -6.62
N LEU A 52 -17.44 -3.93 -6.74
CA LEU A 52 -17.10 -2.68 -7.42
C LEU A 52 -15.98 -2.91 -8.47
N PRO A 53 -16.21 -3.72 -9.51
CA PRO A 53 -15.19 -4.02 -10.53
C PRO A 53 -14.66 -2.76 -11.24
N GLN A 54 -15.47 -1.71 -11.35
CA GLN A 54 -15.09 -0.41 -11.91
C GLN A 54 -14.07 0.36 -11.05
N ALA A 55 -13.84 -0.06 -9.80
CA ALA A 55 -12.86 0.55 -8.89
C ALA A 55 -11.52 -0.18 -8.88
N GLU A 56 -11.23 -1.05 -9.86
CA GLU A 56 -9.94 -1.74 -9.93
C GLU A 56 -8.82 -0.71 -10.22
N PRO A 57 -7.73 -0.67 -9.43
CA PRO A 57 -6.64 0.27 -9.64
C PRO A 57 -5.87 -0.07 -10.92
N GLU A 58 -5.46 0.94 -11.66
CA GLU A 58 -4.79 0.81 -12.95
C GLU A 58 -3.27 0.93 -12.81
N ALA A 59 -2.53 0.23 -13.65
CA ALA A 59 -1.07 0.41 -13.71
C ALA A 59 -0.74 1.75 -14.36
N ILE A 60 0.20 2.49 -13.77
CA ILE A 60 0.52 3.86 -14.22
C ILE A 60 1.88 3.97 -14.93
N GLY A 61 2.48 2.85 -15.33
CA GLY A 61 3.79 2.83 -15.99
C GLY A 61 4.95 3.28 -15.08
N ALA A 62 4.83 3.03 -13.77
CA ALA A 62 5.85 3.35 -12.78
C ALA A 62 6.19 2.14 -11.90
N LEU A 63 7.44 2.09 -11.44
CA LEU A 63 7.92 1.17 -10.41
C LEU A 63 8.25 1.93 -9.14
N ASN A 64 8.11 1.25 -8.01
CA ASN A 64 8.75 1.63 -6.77
C ASN A 64 9.69 0.50 -6.34
N LEU A 65 10.98 0.78 -6.27
CA LEU A 65 12.02 -0.10 -5.74
C LEU A 65 12.38 0.37 -4.33
N TYR A 66 12.62 -0.55 -3.41
CA TYR A 66 13.02 -0.20 -2.06
C TYR A 66 14.02 -1.22 -1.53
N GLY A 67 14.90 -0.74 -0.66
CA GLY A 67 15.92 -1.57 -0.06
C GLY A 67 16.31 -1.11 1.33
N LYS A 68 17.06 -1.99 1.99
CA LYS A 68 17.63 -1.75 3.31
C LYS A 68 19.12 -2.01 3.26
N THR A 69 19.92 -0.99 3.51
CA THR A 69 21.38 -1.10 3.57
C THR A 69 21.84 -1.00 5.02
N PRO A 70 22.69 -1.91 5.53
CA PRO A 70 23.30 -1.75 6.86
C PRO A 70 24.00 -0.40 6.99
N LEU A 71 24.05 0.15 8.21
CA LEU A 71 24.69 1.46 8.45
C LEU A 71 26.22 1.44 8.31
N ASP A 72 26.85 0.26 8.36
CA ASP A 72 28.30 0.14 8.36
C ASP A 72 28.93 0.62 7.04
N GLY A 73 29.91 1.51 7.15
CA GLY A 73 30.62 2.09 6.01
C GLY A 73 29.79 3.01 5.12
N ILE A 74 28.60 3.45 5.55
CA ILE A 74 27.79 4.45 4.84
C ILE A 74 28.41 5.85 5.00
N ASP A 75 28.37 6.64 3.93
CA ASP A 75 28.75 8.06 3.94
C ASP A 75 28.01 8.81 5.07
N PRO A 76 28.73 9.42 6.03
CA PRO A 76 28.13 10.16 7.13
C PRO A 76 27.14 11.25 6.70
N ALA A 77 27.29 11.82 5.51
CA ALA A 77 26.35 12.80 4.97
C ALA A 77 24.93 12.23 4.82
N LEU A 78 24.80 10.93 4.49
CA LEU A 78 23.52 10.24 4.34
C LEU A 78 22.91 9.84 5.69
N LEU A 79 23.64 9.99 6.79
CA LEU A 79 23.18 9.70 8.14
C LEU A 79 22.58 10.91 8.86
N ALA A 80 22.73 12.12 8.29
CA ALA A 80 22.30 13.37 8.92
C ALA A 80 20.77 13.54 8.97
N GLY A 81 20.04 12.89 8.06
CA GLY A 81 18.59 13.01 7.95
C GLY A 81 18.05 12.48 6.62
N PRO A 82 16.74 12.67 6.36
CA PRO A 82 16.14 12.25 5.11
C PRO A 82 16.71 13.06 3.95
N THR A 83 17.10 12.35 2.89
CA THR A 83 17.57 12.92 1.62
C THR A 83 16.58 12.56 0.52
N ILE A 84 16.20 13.54 -0.30
CA ILE A 84 15.33 13.34 -1.47
C ILE A 84 16.07 13.86 -2.70
N VAL A 85 16.24 12.98 -3.69
CA VAL A 85 16.89 13.29 -4.95
C VAL A 85 15.86 13.22 -6.06
N PHE A 86 15.74 14.30 -6.83
CA PHE A 86 14.89 14.36 -8.02
C PHE A 86 15.78 14.27 -9.27
N ALA A 87 15.41 13.40 -10.19
CA ALA A 87 16.06 13.25 -11.48
C ALA A 87 15.01 13.06 -12.58
N ASP A 88 15.41 13.10 -13.85
CA ASP A 88 14.48 12.86 -14.95
C ASP A 88 13.91 11.43 -14.89
N GLY A 89 12.63 11.34 -14.53
CA GLY A 89 11.86 10.11 -14.52
C GLY A 89 11.90 9.29 -13.26
N TRP A 90 12.58 9.74 -12.21
CA TRP A 90 12.57 9.05 -10.92
C TRP A 90 12.93 9.98 -9.74
N THR A 91 12.62 9.51 -8.54
CA THR A 91 12.97 10.12 -7.27
C THR A 91 13.52 9.06 -6.34
N LEU A 92 14.60 9.38 -5.64
CA LEU A 92 15.20 8.53 -4.61
C LEU A 92 15.02 9.21 -3.26
N VAL A 93 14.41 8.50 -2.33
CA VAL A 93 14.35 8.85 -0.91
C VAL A 93 15.34 7.97 -0.18
N VAL A 94 16.15 8.57 0.68
CA VAL A 94 17.11 7.88 1.56
C VAL A 94 16.86 8.37 2.97
N GLU A 95 16.70 7.46 3.92
CA GLU A 95 16.43 7.81 5.31
C GLU A 95 17.13 6.84 6.28
N PRO A 96 17.90 7.35 7.26
CA PRO A 96 18.44 6.52 8.33
C PRO A 96 17.32 6.08 9.29
N MET A 97 17.05 4.78 9.31
CA MET A 97 16.12 4.15 10.24
C MET A 97 16.88 3.74 11.50
N ARG A 98 16.71 4.53 12.57
CA ARG A 98 17.30 4.27 13.88
C ARG A 98 16.24 3.96 14.91
N PHE A 99 16.41 2.86 15.63
CA PHE A 99 15.44 2.40 16.60
C PHE A 99 15.91 2.65 18.02
N ARG A 100 15.07 3.32 18.82
CA ARG A 100 15.34 3.63 20.23
C ARG A 100 15.53 2.40 21.14
N ALA A 101 15.14 1.23 20.68
CA ALA A 101 15.25 -0.05 21.37
C ALA A 101 15.04 -1.19 20.37
N ALA A 102 15.47 -2.40 20.73
CA ALA A 102 15.20 -3.59 19.94
C ALA A 102 13.70 -3.77 19.66
N MET A 103 13.34 -4.11 18.41
CA MET A 103 11.95 -4.31 17.98
C MET A 103 11.19 -5.32 18.85
N SER A 104 11.87 -6.41 19.25
CA SER A 104 11.31 -7.42 20.15
C SER A 104 10.94 -6.84 21.52
N GLY A 105 11.78 -5.97 22.08
CA GLY A 105 11.52 -5.28 23.34
C GLY A 105 10.38 -4.26 23.23
N LEU A 106 10.27 -3.56 22.09
CA LEU A 106 9.13 -2.68 21.83
C LEU A 106 7.82 -3.45 21.70
N ALA A 107 7.82 -4.57 20.95
CA ALA A 107 6.66 -5.44 20.83
C ALA A 107 6.20 -5.96 22.19
N ALA A 108 7.12 -6.49 23.00
CA ALA A 108 6.80 -7.00 24.34
C ALA A 108 6.15 -5.95 25.26
N ARG A 109 6.53 -4.67 25.13
CA ARG A 109 5.96 -3.58 25.95
C ARG A 109 4.58 -3.11 25.49
N HIS A 110 4.34 -3.06 24.19
CA HIS A 110 3.16 -2.39 23.63
C HIS A 110 2.10 -3.36 23.10
N ALA A 111 2.51 -4.55 22.67
CA ALA A 111 1.65 -5.59 22.13
C ALA A 111 2.28 -6.96 22.41
N PRO A 112 2.13 -7.53 23.62
CA PRO A 112 2.82 -8.77 24.03
C PRO A 112 2.55 -9.99 23.15
N ASP A 113 1.42 -10.01 22.44
CA ASP A 113 1.06 -11.06 21.49
C ASP A 113 1.63 -10.84 20.09
N CYS A 114 2.17 -9.64 19.83
CA CYS A 114 2.87 -9.33 18.61
C CYS A 114 4.29 -9.90 18.64
N ARG A 115 4.75 -10.42 17.50
CA ARG A 115 6.12 -10.85 17.28
C ARG A 115 6.66 -10.05 16.10
N LEU A 116 7.57 -9.14 16.40
CA LEU A 116 8.30 -8.40 15.38
C LEU A 116 9.62 -9.10 15.09
N SER A 117 9.99 -9.17 13.80
CA SER A 117 11.31 -9.64 13.40
C SER A 117 12.38 -8.75 14.04
N PRO A 118 13.49 -9.33 14.53
CA PRO A 118 14.68 -8.56 14.85
C PRO A 118 15.07 -7.70 13.64
N THR A 119 15.42 -6.45 13.87
CA THR A 119 15.81 -5.50 12.83
C THR A 119 16.76 -4.52 13.48
N ASP A 120 18.00 -4.52 13.01
CA ASP A 120 19.02 -3.56 13.40
C ASP A 120 18.77 -2.21 12.72
N ASP A 121 19.53 -1.18 13.07
CA ASP A 121 19.46 0.10 12.36
C ASP A 121 19.96 -0.06 10.91
N TYR A 122 19.33 0.65 9.98
CA TYR A 122 19.64 0.58 8.55
C TYR A 122 19.34 1.88 7.82
N ILE A 123 19.92 2.09 6.65
CA ILE A 123 19.44 3.07 5.68
C ILE A 123 18.28 2.45 4.90
N TYR A 124 17.10 3.04 5.04
CA TYR A 124 16.01 2.79 4.10
C TYR A 124 16.25 3.61 2.85
N TRP A 125 16.06 3.01 1.69
CA TRP A 125 15.95 3.78 0.45
C TRP A 125 14.75 3.31 -0.35
N ALA A 126 14.12 4.26 -1.05
CA ALA A 126 13.01 4.02 -1.95
C ALA A 126 13.18 4.84 -3.23
N MET A 127 13.09 4.19 -4.37
CA MET A 127 13.25 4.79 -5.68
C MET A 127 11.98 4.56 -6.50
N PHE A 128 11.24 5.65 -6.68
CA PHE A 128 10.00 5.67 -7.44
C PHE A 128 10.23 6.35 -8.79
N GLY A 129 9.76 5.75 -9.88
CA GLY A 129 9.95 6.33 -11.21
C GLY A 129 9.36 5.52 -12.34
N ARG A 130 9.55 5.99 -13.58
CA ARG A 130 9.12 5.29 -14.80
C ARG A 130 9.78 3.93 -14.88
N GLU A 131 9.05 2.91 -15.32
CA GLU A 131 9.61 1.56 -15.45
C GLU A 131 10.87 1.55 -16.34
N ALA A 132 10.85 2.30 -17.44
CA ALA A 132 11.98 2.42 -18.37
C ALA A 132 13.26 2.98 -17.72
N CYS A 133 13.14 3.81 -16.68
CA CYS A 133 14.27 4.36 -15.93
C CYS A 133 14.78 3.39 -14.85
N LEU A 134 13.98 2.38 -14.48
CA LEU A 134 14.23 1.46 -13.36
C LEU A 134 14.39 0.00 -13.81
N GLY A 135 14.91 -0.18 -15.04
CA GLY A 135 15.22 -1.50 -15.60
C GLY A 135 14.06 -2.22 -16.29
N GLY A 136 13.00 -1.50 -16.67
CA GLY A 136 11.82 -2.04 -17.35
C GLY A 136 10.78 -2.63 -16.38
N SER A 137 9.65 -3.10 -16.90
CA SER A 137 8.55 -3.65 -16.10
C SER A 137 8.98 -4.89 -15.28
N LEU A 138 8.27 -5.15 -14.19
CA LEU A 138 8.45 -6.37 -13.39
C LEU A 138 7.51 -7.46 -13.90
N SER A 139 8.06 -8.60 -14.33
CA SER A 139 7.29 -9.74 -14.85
C SER A 139 7.02 -10.84 -13.80
N GLY A 140 7.38 -10.60 -12.54
CA GLY A 140 7.24 -11.56 -11.43
C GLY A 140 8.12 -11.18 -10.25
N GLU A 141 8.40 -12.15 -9.37
CA GLU A 141 9.48 -12.02 -8.39
C GLU A 141 10.82 -12.14 -9.11
N GLU A 142 11.66 -11.12 -8.96
CA GLU A 142 13.05 -11.15 -9.45
C GLU A 142 13.90 -12.02 -8.53
N ASP A 143 14.87 -12.72 -9.11
CA ASP A 143 15.91 -13.40 -8.34
C ASP A 143 17.00 -12.41 -7.89
N ALA A 144 17.96 -12.91 -7.10
CA ALA A 144 19.06 -12.09 -6.60
C ALA A 144 19.89 -11.46 -7.72
N ALA A 145 20.07 -12.13 -8.86
CA ALA A 145 20.82 -11.60 -9.99
C ALA A 145 20.04 -10.49 -10.72
N GLY A 146 18.72 -10.64 -10.84
CA GLY A 146 17.80 -9.63 -11.33
C GLY A 146 17.84 -8.35 -10.51
N TRP A 147 17.76 -8.47 -9.18
CA TRP A 147 17.88 -7.31 -8.30
C TRP A 147 19.25 -6.63 -8.40
N ARG A 148 20.35 -7.39 -8.46
CA ARG A 148 21.69 -6.82 -8.68
C ARG A 148 21.77 -6.01 -9.97
N ARG A 149 21.27 -6.55 -11.09
CA ARG A 149 21.29 -5.85 -12.39
C ARG A 149 20.49 -4.54 -12.33
N ARG A 150 19.31 -4.55 -11.71
CA ARG A 150 18.47 -3.35 -11.57
C ARG A 150 19.13 -2.30 -10.69
N ILE A 151 19.73 -2.72 -9.57
CA ILE A 151 20.48 -1.82 -8.68
C ILE A 151 21.67 -1.21 -9.41
N GLU A 152 22.47 -2.01 -10.13
CA GLU A 152 23.64 -1.50 -10.85
C GLU A 152 23.22 -0.46 -11.88
N ALA A 153 22.17 -0.76 -12.67
CA ALA A 153 21.64 0.16 -13.65
C ALA A 153 21.15 1.47 -13.01
N ALA A 154 20.42 1.38 -11.90
CA ALA A 154 19.92 2.56 -11.19
C ALA A 154 21.00 3.35 -10.43
N SER A 155 22.11 2.70 -10.10
CA SER A 155 23.26 3.35 -9.45
C SER A 155 24.11 4.15 -10.44
N GLY A 156 23.96 3.90 -11.74
CA GLY A 156 24.70 4.57 -12.81
C GLY A 156 24.39 6.07 -12.86
N GLY A 157 25.44 6.90 -12.84
CA GLY A 157 25.32 8.36 -12.96
C GLY A 157 24.89 9.08 -11.68
N LEU A 158 24.64 8.37 -10.56
CA LEU A 158 24.43 9.01 -9.27
C LEU A 158 25.73 9.54 -8.66
N HIS A 159 25.59 10.41 -7.66
CA HIS A 159 26.70 10.79 -6.80
C HIS A 159 27.33 9.53 -6.16
N PRO A 160 28.68 9.43 -6.05
CA PRO A 160 29.34 8.21 -5.60
C PRO A 160 28.80 7.62 -4.29
N GLY A 161 28.47 8.45 -3.29
CA GLY A 161 27.87 7.98 -2.03
C GLY A 161 26.48 7.34 -2.20
N LEU A 162 25.67 7.82 -3.14
CA LEU A 162 24.35 7.23 -3.44
C LEU A 162 24.50 5.92 -4.24
N SER A 163 25.40 5.89 -5.22
CA SER A 163 25.70 4.65 -5.96
C SER A 163 26.25 3.56 -5.03
N ASP A 164 27.15 3.92 -4.11
CA ASP A 164 27.72 3.00 -3.14
C ASP A 164 26.65 2.48 -2.17
N LEU A 165 25.78 3.35 -1.65
CA LEU A 165 24.63 2.96 -0.84
C LEU A 165 23.77 1.89 -1.52
N LEU A 166 23.39 2.12 -2.77
CA LEU A 166 22.54 1.19 -3.52
C LEU A 166 23.26 -0.14 -3.76
N ARG A 167 24.53 -0.12 -4.21
CA ARG A 167 25.34 -1.32 -4.47
C ARG A 167 25.64 -2.17 -3.23
N ARG A 168 25.70 -1.57 -2.04
CA ARG A 168 25.84 -2.29 -0.76
C ARG A 168 24.58 -3.02 -0.33
N THR A 169 23.44 -2.72 -0.93
CA THR A 169 22.17 -3.38 -0.57
C THR A 169 22.23 -4.85 -0.98
N ALA A 170 22.10 -5.75 0.00
CA ALA A 170 22.00 -7.17 -0.29
C ALA A 170 20.74 -7.45 -1.14
N PRO A 171 20.79 -8.26 -2.20
CA PRO A 171 19.64 -8.47 -3.10
C PRO A 171 18.37 -8.96 -2.40
N GLU A 172 18.51 -9.77 -1.35
CA GLU A 172 17.41 -10.26 -0.51
C GLU A 172 16.75 -9.16 0.34
N ALA A 173 17.42 -8.03 0.53
CA ALA A 173 16.90 -6.84 1.21
C ALA A 173 16.21 -5.88 0.24
N VAL A 174 16.10 -6.24 -1.04
CA VAL A 174 15.51 -5.42 -2.11
C VAL A 174 14.13 -5.95 -2.47
N MET A 175 13.22 -5.03 -2.75
CA MET A 175 11.89 -5.35 -3.23
C MET A 175 11.45 -4.31 -4.27
N GLY A 176 10.67 -4.76 -5.25
CA GLY A 176 10.09 -3.88 -6.26
C GLY A 176 8.62 -4.15 -6.48
N ARG A 177 7.84 -3.11 -6.78
CA ARG A 177 6.43 -3.23 -7.18
C ARG A 177 6.10 -2.30 -8.33
N ALA A 178 5.32 -2.83 -9.28
CA ALA A 178 4.60 -1.99 -10.22
C ALA A 178 3.57 -1.16 -9.46
N VAL A 179 3.54 0.13 -9.74
CA VAL A 179 2.65 1.07 -9.08
C VAL A 179 1.30 1.05 -9.77
N ARG A 180 0.25 0.93 -8.96
CA ARG A 180 -1.13 0.98 -9.40
C ARG A 180 -1.87 2.04 -8.61
N MET A 181 -2.80 2.71 -9.26
CA MET A 181 -3.55 3.82 -8.66
C MET A 181 -5.02 3.73 -9.03
N ALA A 182 -5.90 4.06 -8.09
CA ALA A 182 -7.32 4.21 -8.37
C ALA A 182 -7.56 5.44 -9.29
N ALA A 183 -8.44 5.28 -10.27
CA ALA A 183 -8.87 6.40 -11.12
C ALA A 183 -9.72 7.42 -10.33
N GLY A 184 -10.45 6.93 -9.34
CA GLY A 184 -11.29 7.68 -8.42
C GLY A 184 -12.02 6.69 -7.51
N VAL A 185 -12.88 7.19 -6.62
CA VAL A 185 -13.73 6.39 -5.75
C VAL A 185 -15.16 6.49 -6.25
N PRO A 186 -15.75 5.41 -6.80
CA PRO A 186 -17.12 5.46 -7.31
C PRO A 186 -18.13 5.73 -6.17
N SER A 187 -19.33 6.13 -6.54
CA SER A 187 -20.47 6.15 -5.62
C SER A 187 -21.19 4.80 -5.63
N TRP A 188 -21.71 4.39 -4.48
CA TRP A 188 -22.57 3.23 -4.32
C TRP A 188 -23.53 3.46 -3.14
N PRO A 189 -24.69 2.79 -3.10
CA PRO A 189 -25.59 2.87 -1.95
C PRO A 189 -24.94 2.21 -0.73
N PRO A 190 -24.98 2.84 0.46
CA PRO A 190 -24.50 2.22 1.70
C PRO A 190 -25.24 0.92 2.03
N GLY A 191 -24.56 0.02 2.75
CA GLY A 191 -25.16 -1.22 3.23
C GLY A 191 -24.22 -2.03 4.10
N ARG A 192 -24.47 -3.34 4.21
CA ARG A 192 -23.72 -4.27 5.09
C ARG A 192 -22.39 -4.76 4.52
N LEU A 193 -21.94 -4.18 3.41
CA LEU A 193 -20.64 -4.39 2.81
C LEU A 193 -20.03 -3.02 2.53
N THR A 194 -18.83 -2.78 3.04
CA THR A 194 -18.07 -1.56 2.78
C THR A 194 -16.58 -1.87 2.55
N VAL A 195 -15.79 -0.86 2.22
CA VAL A 195 -14.37 -0.96 1.80
C VAL A 195 -13.53 0.11 2.49
N LEU A 196 -12.24 -0.15 2.71
CA LEU A 196 -11.28 0.83 3.21
C LEU A 196 -9.85 0.60 2.67
N GLY A 197 -9.00 1.62 2.76
CA GLY A 197 -7.60 1.51 2.35
C GLY A 197 -7.40 1.23 0.85
N ASP A 198 -6.30 0.56 0.52
CA ASP A 198 -5.94 0.21 -0.86
C ASP A 198 -6.98 -0.68 -1.58
N ALA A 199 -7.91 -1.28 -0.83
CA ALA A 199 -9.03 -2.00 -1.40
C ALA A 199 -9.98 -1.08 -2.18
N ILE A 200 -9.94 0.24 -2.01
CA ILE A 200 -10.79 1.19 -2.74
C ILE A 200 -10.05 2.40 -3.29
N HIS A 201 -9.05 2.93 -2.58
CA HIS A 201 -8.35 4.15 -2.98
C HIS A 201 -6.83 3.97 -2.97
N ALA A 202 -6.35 2.89 -3.59
CA ALA A 202 -4.91 2.68 -3.78
C ALA A 202 -4.26 3.89 -4.46
N MET A 203 -3.21 4.43 -3.85
CA MET A 203 -2.53 5.66 -4.27
C MET A 203 -1.09 5.37 -4.72
N SER A 204 -0.57 6.26 -5.57
CA SER A 204 0.87 6.30 -5.85
C SER A 204 1.66 6.59 -4.56
N PRO A 205 2.82 5.95 -4.33
CA PRO A 205 3.65 6.19 -3.16
C PRO A 205 4.27 7.60 -3.14
N ALA A 206 4.21 8.34 -4.25
CA ALA A 206 4.77 9.68 -4.39
C ALA A 206 4.29 10.69 -3.33
N GLY A 207 3.12 10.47 -2.71
CA GLY A 207 2.63 11.32 -1.62
C GLY A 207 2.88 10.80 -0.21
N GLY A 208 3.30 9.54 -0.02
CA GLY A 208 3.49 8.96 1.32
C GLY A 208 2.21 8.90 2.19
N VAL A 209 1.02 9.05 1.61
CA VAL A 209 -0.24 9.20 2.36
C VAL A 209 -1.08 7.93 2.49
N GLY A 210 -0.85 6.89 1.68
CA GLY A 210 -1.76 5.73 1.59
C GLY A 210 -2.06 5.04 2.91
N ALA A 211 -1.02 4.71 3.68
CA ALA A 211 -1.17 4.08 5.00
C ALA A 211 -1.93 4.97 5.99
N ASN A 212 -1.62 6.28 6.02
CA ASN A 212 -2.31 7.23 6.88
C ASN A 212 -3.79 7.40 6.49
N THR A 213 -4.10 7.39 5.20
CA THR A 213 -5.50 7.39 4.72
C THR A 213 -6.25 6.15 5.18
N ALA A 214 -5.65 4.96 5.08
CA ALA A 214 -6.27 3.71 5.54
C ALA A 214 -6.48 3.70 7.07
N LEU A 215 -5.53 4.24 7.85
CA LEU A 215 -5.69 4.40 9.30
C LEU A 215 -6.81 5.39 9.64
N ALA A 216 -6.91 6.50 8.92
CA ALA A 216 -7.99 7.47 9.07
C ALA A 216 -9.36 6.84 8.74
N ASP A 217 -9.44 5.98 7.73
CA ASP A 217 -10.67 5.23 7.44
C ASP A 217 -11.07 4.30 8.57
N ALA A 218 -10.11 3.53 9.11
CA ALA A 218 -10.37 2.61 10.21
C ALA A 218 -10.85 3.37 11.46
N ALA A 219 -10.21 4.50 11.78
CA ALA A 219 -10.61 5.34 12.90
C ALA A 219 -12.02 5.93 12.71
N MET A 220 -12.31 6.47 11.53
CA MET A 220 -13.63 7.03 11.22
C MET A 220 -14.73 5.97 11.25
N LEU A 221 -14.49 4.82 10.63
CA LEU A 221 -15.46 3.72 10.63
C LEU A 221 -15.73 3.22 12.06
N ALA A 222 -14.69 3.02 12.86
CA ALA A 222 -14.84 2.61 14.26
C ALA A 222 -15.65 3.63 15.07
N ALA A 223 -15.38 4.94 14.90
CA ALA A 223 -16.13 6.00 15.56
C ALA A 223 -17.61 6.01 15.15
N CYS A 224 -17.91 5.88 13.85
CA CYS A 224 -19.29 5.79 13.36
C CYS A 224 -20.02 4.55 13.91
N LEU A 225 -19.35 3.41 13.98
CA LEU A 225 -19.95 2.16 14.47
C LEU A 225 -20.25 2.18 15.98
N ALA A 226 -19.51 2.98 16.75
CA ALA A 226 -19.77 3.15 18.18
C ALA A 226 -21.16 3.74 18.49
N ASP A 227 -21.80 4.40 17.51
CA ASP A 227 -23.16 4.97 17.64
C ASP A 227 -24.28 3.91 17.54
N GLY A 228 -23.96 2.66 17.20
CA GLY A 228 -24.88 1.50 17.27
C GLY A 228 -25.78 1.23 16.06
N ASP A 229 -26.02 2.22 15.19
CA ASP A 229 -26.74 2.03 13.92
C ASP A 229 -25.74 1.78 12.77
N VAL A 230 -25.59 0.51 12.39
CA VAL A 230 -24.62 0.07 11.36
C VAL A 230 -24.89 0.73 10.01
N ASP A 231 -26.15 0.83 9.58
CA ASP A 231 -26.48 1.33 8.25
C ASP A 231 -26.18 2.85 8.17
N ARG A 232 -26.55 3.59 9.22
CA ARG A 232 -26.20 5.02 9.35
C ARG A 232 -24.69 5.22 9.51
N ALA A 233 -24.02 4.35 10.25
CA ALA A 233 -22.58 4.42 10.47
C ALA A 233 -21.80 4.26 9.15
N VAL A 234 -22.16 3.25 8.35
CA VAL A 234 -21.54 3.01 7.04
C VAL A 234 -21.81 4.17 6.10
N ALA A 235 -23.05 4.68 6.04
CA ALA A 235 -23.38 5.82 5.20
C ALA A 235 -22.53 7.07 5.52
N ARG A 236 -22.36 7.38 6.81
CA ARG A 236 -21.52 8.50 7.27
C ARG A 236 -20.05 8.27 6.96
N TYR A 237 -19.55 7.08 7.25
CA TYR A 237 -18.18 6.69 6.95
C TYR A 237 -17.87 6.83 5.46
N GLU A 238 -18.71 6.27 4.58
CA GLU A 238 -18.46 6.27 3.13
C GLU A 238 -18.52 7.67 2.53
N ALA A 239 -19.39 8.55 3.03
CA ALA A 239 -19.45 9.94 2.60
C ALA A 239 -18.13 10.68 2.92
N ASP A 240 -17.61 10.52 4.14
CA ASP A 240 -16.33 11.11 4.55
C ASP A 240 -15.14 10.49 3.81
N MET A 241 -15.08 9.16 3.74
CA MET A 241 -14.00 8.43 3.09
C MET A 241 -13.86 8.80 1.62
N ARG A 242 -14.97 8.87 0.85
CA ARG A 242 -14.93 9.33 -0.55
C ARG A 242 -14.30 10.72 -0.66
N GLY A 243 -14.73 11.66 0.18
CA GLY A 243 -14.20 13.02 0.18
C GLY A 243 -12.70 13.09 0.50
N ARG A 244 -12.23 12.38 1.53
CA ARG A 244 -10.80 12.32 1.89
C ARG A 244 -9.97 11.61 0.82
N ALA A 245 -10.45 10.48 0.32
CA ALA A 245 -9.76 9.66 -0.67
C ALA A 245 -9.58 10.40 -1.99
N GLU A 246 -10.62 11.09 -2.48
CA GLU A 246 -10.54 11.88 -3.71
C GLU A 246 -9.51 13.01 -3.61
N ARG A 247 -9.48 13.73 -2.48
CA ARG A 247 -8.45 14.76 -2.25
C ARG A 247 -7.05 14.17 -2.26
N ALA A 248 -6.86 13.02 -1.63
CA ALA A 248 -5.57 12.34 -1.58
C ALA A 248 -5.15 11.76 -2.95
N LEU A 249 -6.09 11.22 -3.73
CA LEU A 249 -5.85 10.77 -5.11
C LEU A 249 -5.47 11.93 -6.01
N ALA A 250 -6.16 13.07 -5.93
CA ALA A 250 -5.83 14.26 -6.70
C ALA A 250 -4.41 14.79 -6.38
N ALA A 251 -4.07 14.89 -5.09
CA ALA A 251 -2.74 15.34 -4.66
C ALA A 251 -1.62 14.39 -5.13
N THR A 252 -1.83 13.08 -4.98
CA THR A 252 -0.84 12.05 -5.38
C THR A 252 -0.71 11.94 -6.89
N ARG A 253 -1.78 12.11 -7.65
CA ARG A 253 -1.76 12.17 -9.13
C ARG A 253 -0.92 13.34 -9.62
N ALA A 254 -1.15 14.55 -9.10
CA ALA A 254 -0.38 15.72 -9.49
C ALA A 254 1.13 15.60 -9.15
N GLY A 255 1.46 14.99 -8.00
CA GLY A 255 2.85 14.64 -7.67
C GLY A 255 3.44 13.63 -8.67
N THR A 256 2.70 12.56 -8.95
CA THR A 256 3.13 11.48 -9.84
C THR A 256 3.34 11.97 -11.27
N GLU A 257 2.43 12.76 -11.83
CA GLU A 257 2.58 13.31 -13.17
C GLU A 257 3.79 14.23 -13.32
N ARG A 258 4.17 14.96 -12.26
CA ARG A 258 5.39 15.77 -12.27
C ARG A 258 6.64 14.91 -12.31
N LEU A 259 6.64 13.80 -11.55
CA LEU A 259 7.76 12.86 -11.47
C LEU A 259 7.93 12.00 -12.73
N LEU A 260 6.81 11.65 -13.38
CA LEU A 260 6.84 10.78 -14.56
C LEU A 260 6.98 11.56 -15.87
N ARG A 261 6.78 12.88 -15.90
CA ARG A 261 7.06 13.72 -17.08
C ARG A 261 8.55 13.64 -17.46
N ARG A 262 8.84 13.61 -18.76
CA ARG A 262 10.20 13.90 -19.25
C ARG A 262 10.46 15.38 -19.05
N LEU A 263 11.59 15.72 -18.45
CA LEU A 263 12.10 17.10 -18.43
C LEU A 263 12.58 17.52 -19.83
#